data_AF-A0A7V3M2Y8-F1
#
_entry.id   AF-A0A7V3M2Y8-F1
#
_cell.length_a   1.000
_cell.length_b   1.000
_cell.length_c   1.000
_cell.angle_alpha   90.00
_cell.angle_beta   90.00
_cell.angle_gamma   90.00
#
_symmetry.space_group_name_H-M   'P 1'
#
loop_
_entity.id
_entity.type
_entity.pdbx_description
1 polymer ?
#
loop_
_entity_poly.entity_id
_entity_poly.type
_entity_poly.pdbx_seq_one_letter_code
_entity_poly.pdbx_strand_id
1 'polypeptide(L)'
;MASTNAPSAGGGMNLGDLMNTKPVTVRPTETVAAAAKRMRDEGVGCVVVTNSTRKPIGILTDRDIVLAVVAEGRLPEATRVEEVMCRHVISGRPTHSLMDAAMKMAEASIRRLPIVDDQGRMVGLVSVDDLLVILITELSNISAAIAGPSKILTT
;
A
#
# COMPACT_ATOMS: atom_id res chain seq x y z
N MET A 1 14.70 19.89 21.23
CA MET A 1 15.22 20.20 19.89
C MET A 1 14.08 20.02 18.91
N ALA A 2 13.53 21.12 18.43
CA ALA A 2 12.38 21.14 17.54
C ALA A 2 12.84 20.76 16.12
N SER A 3 12.29 19.69 15.57
CA SER A 3 12.50 19.34 14.17
C SER A 3 11.45 20.08 13.35
N THR A 4 11.86 21.23 12.82
CA THR A 4 11.09 22.07 11.91
C THR A 4 10.98 21.34 10.56
N ASN A 5 9.78 20.87 10.20
CA ASN A 5 9.49 20.41 8.85
C ASN A 5 9.32 21.64 7.96
N ALA A 6 10.39 22.01 7.24
CA ALA A 6 10.29 22.96 6.16
C ALA A 6 9.47 22.33 5.01
N PRO A 7 8.52 23.07 4.40
CA PRO A 7 7.89 22.61 3.17
C PRO A 7 8.96 22.58 2.07
N SER A 8 9.09 21.47 1.36
CA SER A 8 10.01 21.33 0.24
C SER A 8 9.57 22.28 -0.88
N ALA A 9 10.31 23.37 -1.04
CA ALA A 9 10.15 24.32 -2.12
C ALA A 9 10.36 23.60 -3.47
N GLY A 10 9.27 23.37 -4.20
CA GLY A 10 9.22 22.77 -5.53
C GLY A 10 8.64 21.36 -5.63
N GLY A 11 8.20 20.74 -4.53
CA GLY A 11 7.97 19.29 -4.46
C GLY A 11 6.60 18.82 -4.96
N GLY A 12 6.59 17.93 -5.95
CA GLY A 12 5.40 17.12 -6.27
C GLY A 12 4.97 16.23 -5.09
N MET A 13 3.72 15.78 -5.12
CA MET A 13 3.13 14.87 -4.13
C MET A 13 4.04 13.65 -3.88
N ASN A 14 4.23 13.28 -2.61
CA ASN A 14 4.99 12.09 -2.21
C ASN A 14 4.07 11.03 -1.57
N LEU A 15 4.62 9.85 -1.28
CA LEU A 15 3.84 8.75 -0.69
C LEU A 15 3.32 9.05 0.72
N GLY A 16 4.01 9.90 1.49
CA GLY A 16 3.56 10.34 2.80
C GLY A 16 2.25 11.13 2.76
N ASP A 17 2.02 11.88 1.69
CA ASP A 17 0.79 12.64 1.47
C ASP A 17 -0.40 11.76 1.05
N LEU A 18 -0.12 10.58 0.48
CA LEU A 18 -1.11 9.67 -0.10
C LEU A 18 -1.45 8.47 0.81
N MET A 19 -0.49 7.98 1.58
CA MET A 19 -0.61 6.68 2.24
C MET A 19 -1.78 6.59 3.23
N ASN A 20 -2.40 5.41 3.29
CA ASN A 20 -3.25 5.07 4.42
C ASN A 20 -2.38 4.85 5.67
N THR A 21 -2.55 5.71 6.68
CA THR A 21 -1.79 5.70 7.94
C THR A 21 -2.27 4.66 8.96
N LYS A 22 -3.43 4.03 8.71
CA LYS A 22 -4.01 2.98 9.55
C LYS A 22 -4.22 1.70 8.73
N PRO A 23 -3.14 1.10 8.19
CA PRO A 23 -3.28 -0.13 7.42
C PRO A 23 -3.71 -1.29 8.32
N VAL A 24 -4.51 -2.18 7.74
CA VAL A 24 -4.93 -3.41 8.41
C VAL A 24 -3.73 -4.35 8.50
N THR A 25 -3.37 -4.75 9.71
CA THR A 25 -2.21 -5.61 9.97
C THR A 25 -2.59 -6.82 10.81
N VAL A 26 -1.78 -7.87 10.73
CA VAL A 26 -1.89 -9.08 11.55
C VAL A 26 -0.51 -9.48 12.08
N ARG A 27 -0.49 -10.35 13.09
CA ARG A 27 0.71 -10.98 13.66
C ARG A 27 0.98 -12.30 12.92
N PRO A 28 2.25 -12.72 12.80
CA PRO A 28 2.61 -14.00 12.19
C PRO A 28 1.95 -15.21 12.89
N THR A 29 1.75 -15.11 14.20
CA THR A 29 1.20 -16.17 15.04
C THR A 29 -0.33 -16.18 15.10
N GLU A 30 -1.01 -15.19 14.53
CA GLU A 30 -2.47 -15.22 14.39
C GLU A 30 -2.89 -16.31 13.41
N THR A 31 -4.11 -16.79 13.54
CA THR A 31 -4.67 -17.81 12.64
C THR A 31 -5.13 -17.19 11.33
N VAL A 32 -5.16 -17.99 10.27
CA VAL A 32 -5.72 -17.56 8.98
C VAL A 32 -7.19 -17.18 9.12
N ALA A 33 -7.97 -17.89 9.94
CA ALA A 33 -9.35 -17.52 10.23
C ALA A 33 -9.48 -16.11 10.84
N ALA A 34 -8.61 -15.75 11.79
CA ALA A 34 -8.62 -14.42 12.39
C ALA A 34 -8.22 -13.34 11.38
N ALA A 35 -7.23 -13.62 10.52
CA ALA A 35 -6.84 -12.71 9.45
C ALA A 35 -7.98 -12.50 8.43
N ALA A 36 -8.65 -13.56 7.98
CA ALA A 36 -9.79 -13.50 7.07
C ALA A 36 -10.98 -12.74 7.69
N LYS A 37 -11.23 -12.94 8.99
CA LYS A 37 -12.23 -12.16 9.72
C LYS A 37 -11.89 -10.66 9.70
N ARG A 38 -10.64 -10.30 9.97
CA ARG A 38 -10.18 -8.90 9.92
C ARG A 38 -10.29 -8.31 8.51
N MET A 39 -9.95 -9.08 7.48
CA MET A 39 -10.15 -8.71 6.07
C MET A 39 -11.61 -8.35 5.78
N ARG A 40 -12.55 -9.21 6.19
CA ARG A 40 -13.99 -8.94 6.02
C ARG A 40 -14.44 -7.72 6.80
N ASP A 41 -14.10 -7.64 8.08
CA ASP A 41 -14.61 -6.59 8.98
C ASP A 41 -14.10 -5.20 8.57
N GLU A 42 -12.90 -5.12 7.96
CA GLU A 42 -12.30 -3.88 7.44
C GLU A 42 -12.53 -3.67 5.93
N GLY A 43 -13.17 -4.62 5.25
CA GLY A 43 -13.44 -4.54 3.81
C GLY A 43 -12.19 -4.58 2.92
N VAL A 44 -11.14 -5.30 3.32
CA VAL A 44 -9.87 -5.39 2.58
C VAL A 44 -9.54 -6.82 2.17
N GLY A 45 -9.04 -7.04 0.95
CA GLY A 45 -8.61 -8.37 0.47
C GLY A 45 -7.15 -8.73 0.76
N CYS A 46 -6.50 -7.98 1.65
CA CYS A 46 -5.08 -8.11 1.97
C CYS A 46 -4.76 -7.51 3.34
N VAL A 47 -3.89 -8.16 4.09
CA VAL A 47 -3.33 -7.67 5.35
C VAL A 47 -1.82 -7.74 5.33
N VAL A 48 -1.17 -6.79 6.00
CA VAL A 48 0.28 -6.83 6.17
C VAL A 48 0.65 -7.49 7.48
N VAL A 49 1.52 -8.47 7.42
CA VAL A 49 2.00 -9.22 8.57
C VAL A 49 3.16 -8.47 9.19
N THR A 50 3.04 -8.13 10.48
CA THR A 50 4.06 -7.37 11.20
C THR A 50 4.58 -8.12 12.43
N ASN A 51 5.87 -7.99 12.70
CA ASN A 51 6.50 -8.52 13.92
C ASN A 51 6.26 -7.61 15.14
N SER A 52 6.78 -7.98 16.32
CA SER A 52 6.65 -7.20 17.57
C SER A 52 7.12 -5.75 17.48
N THR A 53 8.01 -5.42 16.55
CA THR A 53 8.54 -4.07 16.36
C THR A 53 7.82 -3.30 15.25
N ARG A 54 6.66 -3.80 14.77
CA ARG A 54 5.88 -3.27 13.64
C ARG A 54 6.62 -3.27 12.29
N LYS A 55 7.69 -4.05 12.15
CA LYS A 55 8.32 -4.25 10.84
C LYS A 55 7.44 -5.17 10.01
N PRO A 56 7.16 -4.84 8.74
CA PRO A 56 6.45 -5.75 7.86
C PRO A 56 7.35 -6.92 7.50
N ILE A 57 6.87 -8.13 7.71
CA ILE A 57 7.60 -9.39 7.50
C ILE A 57 6.89 -10.35 6.55
N GLY A 58 5.66 -10.02 6.17
CA GLY A 58 4.94 -10.72 5.13
C GLY A 58 3.67 -10.00 4.72
N ILE A 59 3.02 -10.51 3.69
CA ILE A 59 1.71 -10.10 3.21
C ILE A 59 0.85 -11.35 3.05
N LEU A 60 -0.42 -11.26 3.45
CA LEU A 60 -1.41 -12.30 3.21
C LEU A 60 -2.60 -11.72 2.44
N THR A 61 -3.01 -12.40 1.38
CA THR A 61 -4.14 -12.02 0.52
C THR A 61 -5.21 -13.10 0.48
N ASP A 62 -6.42 -12.77 0.04
CA ASP A 62 -7.50 -13.75 -0.17
C ASP A 62 -7.07 -14.90 -1.07
N ARG A 63 -6.24 -14.61 -2.09
CA ARG A 63 -5.69 -15.61 -3.00
C ARG A 63 -4.79 -16.60 -2.27
N ASP A 64 -3.93 -16.12 -1.37
CA ASP A 64 -3.04 -16.99 -0.58
C ASP A 64 -3.86 -17.91 0.32
N ILE A 65 -4.95 -17.41 0.91
CA ILE A 65 -5.86 -18.21 1.73
C ILE A 65 -6.54 -19.30 0.89
N VAL A 66 -7.06 -18.94 -0.29
CA VAL A 66 -7.71 -19.91 -1.18
C VAL A 66 -6.73 -20.99 -1.63
N LEU A 67 -5.52 -20.61 -2.06
CA LEU A 67 -4.57 -21.55 -2.64
C LEU A 67 -3.82 -22.37 -1.59
N ALA A 68 -3.38 -21.76 -0.48
CA ALA A 68 -2.50 -22.42 0.48
C ALA A 68 -3.22 -23.00 1.71
N VAL A 69 -4.53 -22.74 1.86
CA VAL A 69 -5.34 -23.25 2.97
C VAL A 69 -6.54 -24.04 2.45
N VAL A 70 -7.42 -23.40 1.67
CA VAL A 70 -8.67 -24.03 1.22
C VAL A 70 -8.39 -25.18 0.25
N ALA A 71 -7.60 -24.92 -0.80
CA ALA A 71 -7.28 -25.94 -1.80
C ALA A 71 -6.47 -27.12 -1.23
N GLU A 72 -5.66 -26.85 -0.20
CA GLU A 72 -4.86 -27.86 0.50
C GLU A 72 -5.63 -28.58 1.63
N GLY A 73 -6.92 -28.25 1.85
CA GLY A 73 -7.74 -28.87 2.89
C GLY A 73 -7.29 -28.58 4.32
N ARG A 74 -6.52 -27.51 4.54
CA ARG A 74 -6.03 -27.12 5.88
C ARG A 74 -7.13 -26.39 6.64
N LEU A 75 -7.15 -26.58 7.96
CA LEU A 75 -8.08 -25.87 8.84
C LEU A 75 -7.60 -24.42 9.07
N PRO A 76 -8.39 -23.38 8.69
CA PRO A 76 -8.00 -21.98 8.86
C PRO A 76 -7.78 -21.57 10.33
N GLU A 77 -8.45 -22.23 11.27
CA GLU A 77 -8.36 -21.99 12.72
C GLU A 77 -7.08 -22.58 13.33
N ALA A 78 -6.51 -23.61 12.69
CA ALA A 78 -5.28 -24.26 13.14
C ALA A 78 -4.03 -23.79 12.37
N THR A 79 -4.22 -23.15 11.21
CA THR A 79 -3.13 -22.66 10.37
C THR A 79 -2.72 -21.25 10.77
N ARG A 80 -1.44 -21.02 11.03
CA ARG A 80 -0.91 -19.69 11.31
C ARG A 80 -0.64 -18.90 10.04
N VAL A 81 -0.78 -17.59 10.12
CA VAL A 81 -0.48 -16.66 9.02
C VAL A 81 0.95 -16.83 8.51
N GLU A 82 1.94 -17.03 9.39
CA GLU A 82 3.34 -17.18 9.00
C GLU A 82 3.64 -18.40 8.13
N GLU A 83 2.76 -19.40 8.14
CA GLU A 83 2.91 -20.63 7.34
C GLU A 83 2.50 -20.41 5.88
N VAL A 84 1.70 -19.38 5.59
CA VAL A 84 1.11 -19.14 4.26
C VAL A 84 1.35 -17.75 3.70
N MET A 85 1.84 -16.80 4.50
CA MET A 85 2.15 -15.45 4.03
C MET A 85 3.28 -15.44 3.00
N CYS A 86 3.21 -14.51 2.05
CA CYS A 86 4.36 -14.17 1.22
C CYS A 86 5.37 -13.39 2.06
N ARG A 87 6.60 -13.90 2.20
CA ARG A 87 7.66 -13.31 3.05
C ARG A 87 8.43 -12.17 2.38
N HIS A 88 8.34 -12.05 1.06
CA HIS A 88 9.07 -11.03 0.32
C HIS A 88 8.30 -9.70 0.35
N VAL A 89 8.56 -8.89 1.38
CA VAL A 89 7.93 -7.58 1.52
C VAL A 89 8.80 -6.50 0.89
N ILE A 90 8.30 -5.94 -0.20
CA ILE A 90 8.88 -4.73 -0.79
C ILE A 90 8.21 -3.53 -0.15
N SER A 91 9.01 -2.52 0.20
CA SER A 91 8.53 -1.34 0.91
C SER A 91 9.01 -0.03 0.28
N GLY A 92 8.25 1.03 0.53
CA GLY A 92 8.57 2.41 0.21
C GLY A 92 8.87 3.24 1.45
N ARG A 93 9.35 4.47 1.24
CA ARG A 93 9.50 5.51 2.25
C ARG A 93 8.48 6.62 1.97
N PRO A 94 8.04 7.38 2.99
CA PRO A 94 7.14 8.52 2.79
C PRO A 94 7.67 9.53 1.76
N THR A 95 8.99 9.69 1.67
CA THR A 95 9.65 10.65 0.77
C THR A 95 9.74 10.19 -0.69
N HIS A 96 9.41 8.94 -1.02
CA HIS A 96 9.43 8.49 -2.41
C HIS A 96 8.32 9.17 -3.22
N SER A 97 8.53 9.28 -4.53
CA SER A 97 7.51 9.80 -5.45
C SER A 97 6.45 8.74 -5.77
N LEU A 98 5.31 9.18 -6.31
CA LEU A 98 4.27 8.29 -6.84
C LEU A 98 4.81 7.43 -7.99
N MET A 99 5.67 7.99 -8.85
CA MET A 99 6.26 7.26 -9.98
C MET A 99 7.19 6.13 -9.50
N ASP A 100 8.01 6.39 -8.49
CA ASP A 100 8.88 5.36 -7.89
C ASP A 100 8.05 4.21 -7.31
N ALA A 101 6.92 4.52 -6.67
CA ALA A 101 6.02 3.50 -6.16
C ALA A 101 5.39 2.68 -7.29
N ALA A 102 4.90 3.34 -8.35
CA ALA A 102 4.31 2.68 -9.50
C ALA A 102 5.32 1.73 -10.18
N MET A 103 6.56 2.18 -10.39
CA MET A 103 7.62 1.36 -10.96
C MET A 103 7.94 0.15 -10.08
N LYS A 104 8.13 0.35 -8.77
CA LYS A 104 8.38 -0.75 -7.82
C LYS A 104 7.23 -1.77 -7.81
N MET A 105 5.99 -1.29 -7.83
CA MET A 105 4.80 -2.14 -7.89
C MET A 105 4.76 -2.96 -9.18
N ALA A 106 5.08 -2.35 -10.32
CA ALA A 106 5.12 -3.02 -11.62
C ALA A 106 6.23 -4.08 -11.69
N GLU A 107 7.47 -3.70 -11.34
CA GLU A 107 8.65 -4.59 -11.36
C GLU A 107 8.43 -5.83 -10.47
N ALA A 108 7.85 -5.63 -9.29
CA ALA A 108 7.59 -6.69 -8.35
C ALA A 108 6.25 -7.41 -8.56
N SER A 109 5.44 -6.98 -9.51
CA SER A 109 4.08 -7.49 -9.72
C SER A 109 3.21 -7.46 -8.45
N ILE A 110 3.35 -6.42 -7.62
CA ILE A 110 2.56 -6.21 -6.40
C ILE A 110 1.61 -5.03 -6.56
N ARG A 111 0.49 -5.08 -5.85
CA ARG A 111 -0.52 -4.01 -5.88
C ARG A 111 -0.55 -3.14 -4.64
N ARG A 112 0.26 -3.48 -3.64
CA ARG A 112 0.27 -2.86 -2.31
C ARG A 112 1.70 -2.74 -1.85
N LEU A 113 2.08 -1.54 -1.43
CA LEU A 113 3.42 -1.17 -1.02
C LEU A 113 3.37 -0.65 0.43
N PRO A 114 3.80 -1.46 1.40
CA PRO A 114 4.08 -1.00 2.75
C PRO A 114 5.00 0.20 2.77
N ILE A 115 4.63 1.25 3.51
CA ILE A 115 5.47 2.43 3.73
C ILE A 115 6.09 2.33 5.12
N VAL A 116 7.41 2.49 5.19
CA VAL A 116 8.19 2.32 6.42
C VAL A 116 9.02 3.55 6.77
N ASP A 117 9.28 3.74 8.07
CA ASP A 117 10.21 4.76 8.58
C ASP A 117 11.69 4.34 8.43
N ASP A 118 12.61 5.17 8.93
CA ASP A 118 14.05 4.89 8.90
C ASP A 118 14.46 3.69 9.76
N GLN A 119 13.63 3.30 10.73
CA GLN A 119 13.83 2.09 11.52
C GLN A 119 13.22 0.84 10.87
N GLY A 120 12.56 0.99 9.71
CA GLY A 120 11.89 -0.07 8.97
C GLY A 120 10.52 -0.45 9.53
N ARG A 121 9.94 0.37 10.40
CA ARG A 121 8.62 0.14 11.00
C ARG A 121 7.55 0.68 10.07
N MET A 122 6.45 -0.06 9.95
CA MET A 122 5.33 0.34 9.11
C MET A 122 4.66 1.62 9.64
N VAL A 123 4.57 2.61 8.77
CA VAL A 123 3.88 3.90 9.00
C VAL A 123 2.68 4.11 8.08
N GLY A 124 2.57 3.33 7.01
CA GLY A 124 1.38 3.34 6.16
C GLY A 124 1.39 2.27 5.08
N LEU A 125 0.41 2.34 4.19
CA LEU A 125 0.26 1.48 3.02
C LEU A 125 -0.24 2.31 1.85
N VAL A 126 0.34 2.10 0.67
CA VAL A 126 -0.15 2.64 -0.60
C VAL A 126 -0.53 1.48 -1.49
N SER A 127 -1.69 1.57 -2.14
CA SER A 127 -2.16 0.63 -3.15
C SER A 127 -2.11 1.23 -4.55
N VAL A 128 -2.20 0.37 -5.57
CA VAL A 128 -2.38 0.83 -6.95
C VAL A 128 -3.65 1.68 -7.08
N ASP A 129 -4.71 1.34 -6.35
CA ASP A 129 -5.97 2.10 -6.40
C ASP A 129 -5.78 3.53 -5.88
N ASP A 130 -4.98 3.71 -4.82
CA ASP A 130 -4.62 5.03 -4.30
C ASP A 130 -3.85 5.85 -5.35
N LEU A 131 -2.91 5.22 -6.08
CA LEU A 131 -2.18 5.88 -7.17
C LEU A 131 -3.10 6.26 -8.33
N LEU A 132 -4.04 5.38 -8.71
CA LEU A 132 -4.96 5.61 -9.82
C LEU A 132 -5.87 6.81 -9.56
N VAL A 133 -6.39 6.98 -8.33
CA VAL A 133 -7.24 8.12 -7.98
C VAL A 133 -6.53 9.45 -8.27
N ILE A 134 -5.26 9.57 -7.89
CA ILE A 134 -4.47 10.78 -8.14
C ILE A 134 -4.20 10.96 -9.64
N LEU A 135 -3.74 9.90 -10.33
CA LEU A 135 -3.42 9.99 -11.76
C LEU A 135 -4.63 10.33 -12.63
N ILE A 136 -5.82 9.82 -12.28
CA ILE A 136 -7.08 10.17 -12.97
C ILE A 136 -7.44 11.64 -12.73
N THR A 137 -7.21 12.15 -11.52
CA THR A 137 -7.46 13.57 -11.19
C THR A 137 -6.54 14.48 -12.00
N GLU A 138 -5.25 14.15 -12.08
CA GLU A 138 -4.29 14.91 -12.89
C GLU A 138 -4.62 14.87 -14.38
N LEU A 139 -4.99 13.69 -14.91
CA LEU A 139 -5.42 13.57 -16.29
C LEU A 139 -6.67 14.41 -16.58
N SER A 140 -7.61 14.48 -15.64
CA SER A 140 -8.81 15.31 -15.75
C SER A 140 -8.47 16.80 -15.78
N ASN A 141 -7.51 17.25 -14.97
CA ASN A 141 -7.03 18.64 -14.98
C ASN A 141 -6.38 19.00 -16.32
N ILE A 142 -5.55 18.10 -16.87
CA ILE A 142 -4.94 18.29 -18.20
C ILE A 142 -6.02 18.34 -19.28
N SER A 143 -7.00 17.43 -19.23
CA SER A 143 -8.12 17.41 -20.17
C SER A 143 -8.96 18.70 -20.12
N ALA A 144 -9.20 19.26 -18.94
CA ALA A 144 -9.91 20.53 -18.80
C ALA A 144 -9.12 21.72 -19.39
N ALA A 145 -7.79 21.72 -19.23
CA ALA A 145 -6.94 22.80 -19.75
C ALA A 145 -6.97 22.87 -21.29
N ILE A 146 -7.03 21.73 -21.99
CA ILE A 146 -7.10 21.68 -23.46
C ILE A 146 -8.52 21.93 -24.01
N ALA A 147 -9.56 21.73 -23.20
CA ALA A 147 -10.96 21.92 -23.60
C ALA A 147 -11.44 23.37 -23.46
N GLY A 148 -10.69 24.23 -22.75
CA GLY A 148 -10.99 25.66 -22.64
C GLY A 148 -10.80 26.41 -23.97
N PRO A 149 -11.53 27.53 -24.20
CA PRO A 149 -11.37 28.30 -25.42
C PRO A 149 -9.93 28.84 -25.55
N SER A 150 -9.25 28.47 -26.63
CA SER A 150 -7.95 29.02 -27.02
C SER A 150 -8.06 30.53 -27.24
N LYS A 151 -7.56 31.33 -26.29
CA LYS A 151 -7.21 32.75 -26.53
C LYS A 151 -5.84 32.82 -27.22
N ILE A 152 -5.70 32.23 -28.40
CA ILE A 152 -4.53 32.50 -29.24
C ILE A 152 -4.79 33.84 -29.93
N LEU A 153 -3.85 34.76 -29.73
CA LEU A 153 -3.88 36.17 -30.13
C LEU A 153 -4.54 36.41 -31.49
N THR A 154 -5.61 37.20 -31.49
CA THR A 154 -5.99 38.01 -32.66
C THR A 154 -5.29 39.35 -32.48
N THR A 155 -4.22 39.59 -33.23
CA THR A 155 -3.57 40.91 -33.37
C THR A 155 -3.61 41.28 -34.85
#